data_AF-A0A349M8T9-F1
#
_entry.id   AF-A0A349M8T9-F1
#
_cell.length_a   1.000
_cell.length_b   1.000
_cell.length_c   1.000
_cell.angle_alpha   90.00
_cell.angle_beta   90.00
_cell.angle_gamma   90.00
#
_symmetry.space_group_name_H-M   'P 1'
#
loop_
_entity.id
_entity.type
_entity.pdbx_description
1 polymer ?
#
loop_
_entity_poly.entity_id
_entity_poly.type
_entity_poly.pdbx_seq_one_letter_code
_entity_poly.pdbx_strand_id
1 'polypeptide(L)'
;HGLQDDFLITSEPVGNYIDTTGMHCGVSSWRRVDDNAIPARAKITGAYVNSALAKSEAMQNGFDEAVMLTHDGHVSEGSAENIFLVINGELV
;
A
#
# COMPACT_ATOMS: atom_id res chain seq x y z
N HIS A 1 9.22 16.24 20.40
CA HIS A 1 8.31 16.29 21.57
C HIS A 1 8.89 15.70 22.86
N GLY A 2 10.22 15.57 23.01
CA GLY A 2 10.80 14.97 24.22
C GLY A 2 10.36 13.52 24.46
N LEU A 3 10.07 12.79 23.39
CA LEU A 3 9.70 11.37 23.46
C LEU A 3 10.97 10.54 23.53
N GLN A 4 10.92 9.44 24.27
CA GLN A 4 11.96 8.41 24.23
C GLN A 4 11.76 7.55 22.99
N ASP A 5 12.85 7.23 22.30
CA ASP A 5 12.90 6.27 21.21
C ASP A 5 13.66 5.00 21.64
N ASP A 6 13.32 3.88 21.00
CA ASP A 6 13.94 2.57 21.19
C ASP A 6 14.03 1.86 19.83
N PHE A 7 14.86 0.81 19.75
CA PHE A 7 15.13 0.08 18.51
C PHE A 7 15.00 -1.44 18.67
N LEU A 8 14.34 -2.08 17.71
CA LEU A 8 14.14 -3.53 17.66
C LEU A 8 14.56 -4.07 16.29
N ILE A 9 15.32 -5.16 16.28
CA ILE A 9 15.56 -6.00 15.10
C ILE A 9 15.09 -7.41 15.42
N THR A 10 14.30 -7.98 14.51
CA THR A 10 13.94 -9.40 14.53
C THR A 10 14.26 -10.03 13.18
N SER A 11 14.39 -11.36 13.15
CA SER A 11 14.58 -12.12 11.92
C SER A 11 13.79 -13.42 12.04
N GLU A 12 12.87 -13.65 11.11
CA GLU A 12 12.02 -14.83 11.06
C GLU A 12 11.95 -15.35 9.63
N PRO A 13 11.80 -16.67 9.41
CA PRO A 13 11.50 -17.20 8.08
C PRO A 13 10.16 -16.64 7.58
N VAL A 14 10.17 -15.95 6.44
CA VAL A 14 8.96 -15.43 5.79
C VAL A 14 8.78 -16.15 4.45
N GLY A 15 7.58 -16.67 4.22
CA GLY A 15 7.20 -17.29 2.95
C GLY A 15 6.90 -16.25 1.87
N ASN A 16 6.24 -16.67 0.79
CA ASN A 16 5.76 -15.72 -0.22
C ASN A 16 4.71 -14.79 0.40
N TYR A 17 4.88 -13.48 0.21
CA TYR A 17 3.92 -12.48 0.69
C TYR A 17 2.56 -12.60 -0.03
N ILE A 18 2.62 -12.91 -1.32
CA ILE A 18 1.50 -13.13 -2.23
C ILE A 18 1.83 -14.31 -3.15
N ASP A 19 0.80 -15.03 -3.63
CA ASP A 19 0.99 -16.06 -4.63
C ASP A 19 1.38 -15.44 -5.98
N THR A 20 2.24 -16.11 -6.75
CA THR A 20 2.80 -15.60 -8.01
C THR A 20 1.92 -15.88 -9.22
N THR A 21 0.68 -16.32 -8.99
CA THR A 21 -0.29 -16.75 -10.01
C THR A 21 -1.11 -15.59 -10.60
N GLY A 22 -0.80 -14.35 -10.21
CA GLY A 22 -1.55 -13.14 -10.56
C GLY A 22 -2.60 -12.81 -9.51
N MET A 23 -3.07 -11.56 -9.49
CA MET A 23 -4.01 -11.06 -8.49
C MET A 23 -5.13 -10.26 -9.14
N HIS A 24 -6.33 -10.36 -8.60
CA HIS A 24 -7.46 -9.53 -8.97
C HIS A 24 -7.54 -8.32 -8.03
N CYS A 25 -7.14 -7.15 -8.52
CA CYS A 25 -7.08 -5.94 -7.72
C CYS A 25 -8.32 -5.03 -7.91
N GLY A 26 -8.79 -4.42 -6.82
CA GLY A 26 -9.91 -3.46 -6.83
C GLY A 26 -9.44 -2.04 -6.51
N VAL A 27 -9.99 -1.03 -7.19
CA VAL A 27 -9.71 0.37 -6.85
C VAL A 27 -10.43 0.72 -5.54
N SER A 28 -9.66 1.08 -4.52
CA SER A 28 -10.18 1.38 -3.18
C SER A 28 -10.88 2.75 -3.14
N SER A 29 -11.90 2.88 -2.28
CA SER A 29 -12.49 4.18 -1.96
C SER A 29 -11.60 5.02 -1.03
N TRP A 30 -10.68 4.37 -0.31
CA TRP A 30 -9.66 5.03 0.50
C TRP A 30 -8.60 5.67 -0.40
N ARG A 31 -8.43 6.98 -0.26
CA ARG A 31 -7.33 7.70 -0.91
C ARG A 31 -6.03 7.45 -0.17
N ARG A 32 -4.94 7.49 -0.92
CA ARG A 32 -3.59 7.52 -0.36
C ARG A 32 -3.44 8.73 0.54
N VAL A 33 -2.88 8.52 1.74
CA VAL A 33 -2.60 9.64 2.65
C VAL A 33 -1.71 10.67 1.96
N ASP A 34 -2.17 11.93 2.02
CA ASP A 34 -1.48 13.08 1.47
C ASP A 34 -0.15 13.33 2.21
N ASP A 35 0.89 13.72 1.47
CA ASP A 35 2.24 13.86 2.03
C ASP A 35 2.33 14.96 3.09
N ASN A 36 1.48 16.00 3.03
CA ASN A 36 1.39 17.04 4.06
C ASN A 36 0.56 16.61 5.29
N ALA A 37 -0.21 15.53 5.19
CA ALA A 37 -0.91 14.95 6.34
C ALA A 37 0.01 13.99 7.11
N ILE A 38 0.61 13.02 6.41
CA ILE A 38 1.65 12.13 6.91
C ILE A 38 2.64 11.89 5.77
N PRO A 39 3.96 12.08 5.95
CA PRO A 39 4.93 11.92 4.88
C PRO A 39 4.88 10.53 4.23
N ALA A 40 4.31 10.48 3.02
CA ALA A 40 4.06 9.27 2.25
C ALA A 40 5.36 8.56 1.87
N ARG A 41 6.41 9.36 1.67
CA ARG A 41 7.78 8.95 1.34
C ARG A 41 8.52 8.25 2.48
N ALA A 42 8.01 8.31 3.71
CA ALA A 42 8.61 7.68 4.87
C ALA A 42 7.85 6.41 5.25
N LYS A 43 8.57 5.35 5.61
CA LYS A 43 7.96 4.08 6.04
C LYS A 43 7.55 4.16 7.52
N ILE A 44 6.48 4.91 7.78
CA ILE A 44 5.97 5.21 9.13
C ILE A 44 4.88 4.21 9.52
N THR A 45 4.99 3.58 10.69
CA THR A 45 4.03 2.58 11.19
C THR A 45 2.59 3.11 11.22
N GLY A 46 2.39 4.33 11.73
CA GLY A 46 1.06 4.95 11.80
C GLY A 46 0.41 5.21 10.43
N ALA A 47 1.19 5.35 9.36
CA ALA A 47 0.66 5.53 8.01
C ALA A 47 -0.06 4.27 7.49
N TYR A 48 0.34 3.07 7.97
CA TYR A 48 -0.23 1.80 7.52
C TYR A 48 -1.69 1.58 7.97
N VAL A 49 -2.24 2.41 8.86
CA VAL A 49 -3.69 2.38 9.16
C VAL A 49 -4.50 2.66 7.88
N ASN A 50 -4.05 3.59 7.03
CA ASN A 50 -4.70 3.90 5.76
C ASN A 50 -4.64 2.71 4.79
N SER A 51 -3.46 2.11 4.62
CA SER A 51 -3.26 0.90 3.81
C SER A 51 -4.09 -0.29 4.30
N ALA A 52 -4.16 -0.53 5.62
CA ALA A 52 -4.90 -1.64 6.20
C ALA A 52 -6.41 -1.51 5.91
N LEU A 53 -6.95 -0.29 5.92
CA LEU A 53 -8.35 -0.04 5.58
C LEU A 53 -8.62 -0.28 4.09
N ALA A 54 -7.72 0.17 3.20
CA ALA A 54 -7.81 -0.10 1.77
C ALA A 54 -7.77 -1.61 1.47
N LYS A 55 -6.82 -2.34 2.08
CA LYS A 55 -6.72 -3.80 1.95
C LYS A 55 -7.99 -4.51 2.44
N SER A 56 -8.49 -4.10 3.61
CA SER A 56 -9.69 -4.70 4.20
C SER A 56 -10.92 -4.49 3.32
N GLU A 57 -11.08 -3.29 2.75
CA GLU A 57 -12.15 -3.01 1.79
C GLU A 57 -12.04 -3.89 0.54
N ALA A 58 -10.85 -3.99 -0.05
CA ALA A 58 -10.63 -4.83 -1.23
C ALA A 58 -11.04 -6.28 -0.97
N MET A 59 -10.59 -6.86 0.14
CA MET A 59 -10.94 -8.22 0.55
C MET A 59 -12.45 -8.40 0.79
N GLN A 60 -13.10 -7.44 1.45
CA GLN A 60 -14.55 -7.47 1.68
C GLN A 60 -15.36 -7.41 0.38
N ASN A 61 -14.80 -6.77 -0.64
CA ASN A 61 -15.40 -6.67 -1.97
C ASN A 61 -15.00 -7.83 -2.91
N GLY A 62 -14.27 -8.84 -2.43
CA GLY A 62 -13.89 -10.02 -3.21
C GLY A 62 -12.67 -9.83 -4.11
N PHE A 63 -11.84 -8.82 -3.85
CA PHE A 63 -10.55 -8.62 -4.51
C PHE A 63 -9.40 -9.17 -3.64
N ASP A 64 -8.30 -9.51 -4.30
CA ASP A 64 -7.08 -9.97 -3.64
C ASP A 64 -6.29 -8.81 -3.07
N GLU A 65 -6.32 -7.62 -3.70
CA GLU A 65 -5.55 -6.44 -3.28
C GLU A 65 -6.24 -5.12 -3.70
N ALA A 66 -5.88 -4.04 -3.01
CA ALA A 66 -6.33 -2.69 -3.28
C ALA A 66 -5.39 -1.96 -4.24
N VAL A 67 -5.96 -1.15 -5.13
CA VAL A 67 -5.25 -0.06 -5.83
C VAL A 67 -5.71 1.25 -5.21
N MET A 68 -4.77 2.00 -4.63
CA MET A 68 -5.01 3.29 -4.02
C MET A 68 -4.74 4.42 -5.00
N LEU A 69 -5.58 5.44 -4.94
CA LEU A 69 -5.46 6.64 -5.74
C LEU A 69 -5.01 7.83 -4.89
N THR A 70 -4.32 8.78 -5.52
CA THR A 70 -4.08 10.09 -4.91
C THR A 70 -5.40 10.86 -4.76
N HIS A 71 -5.36 11.97 -4.02
CA HIS A 71 -6.53 12.84 -3.86
C HIS A 71 -7.07 13.34 -5.21
N ASP A 72 -6.18 13.63 -6.15
CA ASP A 72 -6.51 14.09 -7.50
C ASP A 72 -6.93 12.95 -8.46
N GLY A 73 -7.00 11.72 -7.98
CA GLY A 73 -7.49 10.58 -8.77
C GLY A 73 -6.46 9.84 -9.61
N HIS A 74 -5.18 10.15 -9.47
CA HIS A 74 -4.11 9.41 -10.15
C HIS A 74 -3.82 8.08 -9.44
N VAL A 75 -3.42 7.05 -10.19
CA VAL A 75 -2.93 5.78 -9.61
C VAL A 75 -1.68 6.07 -8.78
N SER A 76 -1.69 5.61 -7.53
CA SER A 76 -0.56 5.80 -6.60
C SER A 76 0.19 4.48 -6.40
N GLU A 77 -0.41 3.55 -5.66
CA GLU A 77 0.23 2.30 -5.23
C GLU A 77 -0.81 1.26 -4.79
N GLY A 78 -0.37 0.04 -4.48
CA GLY A 78 -1.15 -0.97 -3.77
C GLY A 78 -1.23 -0.67 -2.27
N SER A 79 -1.83 -1.56 -1.47
CA SER A 79 -1.83 -1.35 -0.01
C SER A 79 -0.43 -1.50 0.60
N ALA A 80 0.44 -2.32 0.00
CA ALA A 80 1.80 -2.57 0.48
C ALA A 80 2.87 -2.60 -0.63
N GLU A 81 2.49 -2.38 -1.89
CA GLU A 81 3.31 -2.55 -3.09
C GLU A 81 3.31 -1.32 -3.98
N ASN A 82 4.38 -1.07 -4.73
CA ASN A 82 4.31 -0.14 -5.85
C ASN A 82 3.60 -0.77 -7.05
N ILE A 83 3.03 0.08 -7.91
CA ILE A 83 2.38 -0.35 -9.16
C ILE A 83 3.21 0.08 -10.35
N PHE A 84 3.37 -0.82 -11.30
CA PHE A 84 3.99 -0.58 -12.60
C PHE A 84 3.05 -1.06 -13.70
N LEU A 85 3.06 -0.36 -14.83
CA LEU A 85 2.20 -0.67 -15.99
C LEU A 85 3.08 -0.88 -17.22
N VAL A 86 2.70 -1.85 -18.06
CA VAL A 86 3.29 -1.99 -19.40
C VAL A 86 2.21 -1.66 -20.42
N ILE A 87 2.40 -0.58 -21.17
CA ILE A 87 1.45 -0.08 -22.17
C ILE A 87 2.18 0.02 -23.50
N ASN A 88 1.65 -0.61 -24.55
CA ASN A 88 2.27 -0.65 -25.88
C ASN A 88 3.73 -1.13 -25.90
N GLY A 89 4.10 -2.02 -24.98
CA GLY A 89 5.45 -2.56 -24.86
C GLY A 89 6.43 -1.66 -24.08
N GLU A 90 5.97 -0.55 -23.51
CA GLU A 90 6.78 0.37 -22.70
C GLU A 90 6.35 0.36 -21.23
N LEU A 91 7.33 0.48 -20.33
CA LEU A 91 7.11 0.66 -18.89
C LEU A 91 6.70 2.12 -18.62
N VAL A 92 5.61 2.30 -17.88
CA VAL A 92 5.09 3.61 -17.45
C VAL A 92 5.37 3.82 -15.96
#